data_AF-A0A4Q9Q0T6-F1
#
_entry.id   AF-A0A4Q9Q0T6-F1
#
_cell.length_a   1.000
_cell.length_b   1.000
_cell.length_c   1.000
_cell.angle_alpha   90.00
_cell.angle_beta   90.00
_cell.angle_gamma   90.00
#
_symmetry.space_group_name_H-M   'P 1'
#
loop_
_entity.id
_entity.type
_entity.pdbx_description
1 polymer ?
#
loop_
_entity_poly.entity_id
_entity_poly.type
_entity_poly.pdbx_seq_one_letter_code
_entity_poly.pdbx_strand_id
1 'polypeptide(L)'
;PTGKAPSVDPLSQSLPTELTSWSDAEETLVKTANAGEVPNKVEAALRDEGADMLTGTDKKLAGTTVDREVVSGANPMAANALGAKFVEMLKAR
;
A
#
# COMPACT_ATOMS: atom_id res chain seq x y z
N PRO A 1 22.21 19.31 21.81
CA PRO A 1 22.29 18.05 21.03
C PRO A 1 21.55 18.21 19.70
N THR A 2 22.29 18.56 18.65
CA THR A 2 21.77 18.73 17.29
C THR A 2 21.72 17.37 16.59
N GLY A 3 20.56 16.72 16.65
CA GLY A 3 20.31 15.51 15.85
C GLY A 3 20.28 15.90 14.37
N LYS A 4 21.28 15.45 13.61
CA LYS A 4 21.29 15.57 12.15
C LYS A 4 20.09 14.76 11.64
N ALA A 5 19.19 15.39 10.88
CA ALA A 5 18.11 14.67 10.21
C ALA A 5 18.71 13.52 9.40
N PRO A 6 18.10 12.32 9.41
CA PRO A 6 18.61 11.18 8.64
C PRO A 6 18.73 11.60 7.17
N SER A 7 19.89 11.34 6.56
CA SER A 7 20.11 11.64 5.14
C SER A 7 19.29 10.66 4.32
N VAL A 8 18.17 11.12 3.78
CA VAL A 8 17.41 10.38 2.77
C VAL A 8 18.12 10.51 1.42
N ASP A 9 18.36 9.38 0.77
CA ASP A 9 18.97 9.30 -0.57
C ASP A 9 18.08 10.05 -1.59
N PRO A 10 18.59 11.07 -2.31
CA PRO A 10 17.82 11.80 -3.31
C PRO A 10 17.27 10.91 -4.44
N LEU A 11 17.93 9.78 -4.75
CA LEU A 11 17.45 8.85 -5.77
C LEU A 11 16.20 8.08 -5.33
N SER A 12 16.05 7.85 -4.02
CA SER A 12 14.84 7.24 -3.42
C SER A 12 13.58 8.09 -3.62
N GLN A 13 13.71 9.41 -3.80
CA GLN A 13 12.58 10.30 -4.05
C GLN A 13 12.13 10.32 -5.53
N SER A 14 12.95 9.76 -6.44
CA SER A 14 12.68 9.80 -7.88
C SER A 14 11.91 8.60 -8.42
N LEU A 15 11.85 7.51 -7.65
CA LEU A 15 11.12 6.30 -8.03
C LEU A 15 9.71 6.32 -7.44
N PRO A 16 8.67 5.96 -8.21
CA PRO A 16 7.31 5.86 -7.70
C PRO A 16 7.24 4.82 -6.58
N THR A 17 6.40 5.08 -5.57
CA THR A 17 6.23 4.14 -4.46
C THR A 17 5.35 2.99 -4.91
N GLU A 18 5.83 1.76 -4.75
CA GLU A 18 5.09 0.55 -5.07
C GLU A 18 4.08 0.24 -3.95
N LEU A 19 2.78 0.26 -4.25
CA LEU A 19 1.73 0.05 -3.26
C LEU A 19 0.73 -1.01 -3.70
N THR A 20 0.09 -1.64 -2.72
CA THR A 20 -1.19 -2.34 -2.92
C THR A 20 -2.25 -1.70 -2.03
N SER A 21 -3.49 -1.71 -2.48
CA SER A 21 -4.64 -1.19 -1.76
C SER A 21 -5.87 -2.00 -2.12
N TRP A 22 -7.01 -1.66 -1.51
CA TRP A 22 -8.29 -2.14 -2.01
C TRP A 22 -8.47 -1.71 -3.45
N SER A 23 -8.74 -2.67 -4.33
CA SER A 23 -8.77 -2.39 -5.77
C SER A 23 -10.08 -1.73 -6.21
N ASP A 24 -10.02 -0.93 -7.27
CA ASP A 24 -11.21 -0.29 -7.86
C ASP A 24 -12.29 -1.33 -8.21
N ALA A 25 -11.85 -2.51 -8.65
CA ALA A 25 -12.72 -3.65 -8.98
C ALA A 25 -13.40 -4.22 -7.73
N GLU A 26 -12.66 -4.52 -6.67
CA GLU A 26 -13.24 -5.02 -5.41
C GLU A 26 -14.18 -3.98 -4.77
N GLU A 27 -13.82 -2.68 -4.78
CA GLU A 27 -14.70 -1.63 -4.25
C GLU A 27 -16.01 -1.54 -5.05
N THR A 28 -15.96 -1.75 -6.36
CA THR A 28 -17.15 -1.74 -7.21
C THR A 28 -18.04 -2.95 -6.96
N LEU A 29 -17.45 -4.15 -6.74
CA LEU A 29 -18.19 -5.35 -6.40
C LEU A 29 -18.91 -5.23 -5.04
N VAL A 30 -18.26 -4.63 -4.04
CA VAL A 30 -18.88 -4.41 -2.72
C VAL A 30 -19.98 -3.34 -2.78
N LYS A 31 -19.82 -2.29 -3.61
CA LYS A 31 -20.90 -1.31 -3.87
C LYS A 31 -22.17 -1.99 -4.40
N THR A 32 -22.04 -2.90 -5.36
CA THR A 32 -23.19 -3.63 -5.91
C THR A 32 -23.94 -4.41 -4.83
N ALA A 33 -23.24 -4.87 -3.77
CA ALA A 33 -23.85 -5.58 -2.65
C ALA A 33 -24.51 -4.66 -1.60
N ASN A 34 -24.02 -3.42 -1.40
CA ASN A 34 -24.41 -2.54 -0.29
C ASN A 34 -25.14 -1.24 -0.70
N ALA A 35 -25.47 -1.06 -1.99
CA ALA A 35 -26.25 0.06 -2.53
C ALA A 35 -25.71 1.49 -2.23
N GLY A 36 -24.43 1.63 -1.84
CA GLY A 36 -23.78 2.90 -1.56
C GLY A 36 -22.66 3.22 -2.54
N GLU A 37 -22.52 4.49 -2.95
CA GLU A 37 -21.41 4.94 -3.79
C GLU A 37 -20.16 5.26 -2.96
N VAL A 38 -19.01 4.71 -3.36
CA VAL A 38 -17.70 5.16 -2.89
C VAL A 38 -17.24 6.25 -3.85
N PRO A 39 -17.27 7.54 -3.45
CA PRO A 39 -17.01 8.65 -4.37
C PRO A 39 -15.55 8.72 -4.82
N ASN A 40 -14.62 8.27 -3.98
CA ASN A 40 -13.19 8.29 -4.26
C ASN A 40 -12.64 6.88 -4.08
N LYS A 41 -12.21 6.26 -5.18
CA LYS A 41 -11.58 4.94 -5.16
C LYS A 41 -10.14 5.06 -4.66
N VAL A 42 -9.73 4.17 -3.77
CA VAL A 42 -8.41 4.28 -3.11
C VAL A 42 -7.28 4.06 -4.12
N GLU A 43 -7.39 3.03 -4.95
CA GLU A 43 -6.36 2.70 -5.93
C GLU A 43 -6.22 3.78 -7.01
N ALA A 44 -7.35 4.28 -7.55
CA ALA A 44 -7.32 5.42 -8.48
C ALA A 44 -6.68 6.66 -7.85
N ALA A 45 -7.08 7.03 -6.63
CA ALA A 45 -6.55 8.21 -5.95
C ALA A 45 -5.04 8.11 -5.68
N LEU A 46 -4.54 6.94 -5.27
CA LEU A 46 -3.10 6.74 -5.05
C LEU A 46 -2.31 6.79 -6.36
N ARG A 47 -2.87 6.23 -7.44
CA ARG A 47 -2.27 6.28 -8.77
C ARG A 47 -2.18 7.72 -9.30
N ASP A 48 -3.22 8.53 -9.08
CA ASP A 48 -3.24 9.94 -9.50
C ASP A 48 -2.18 10.78 -8.78
N GLU A 49 -1.79 10.38 -7.57
CA GLU A 49 -0.68 10.96 -6.79
C GLU A 49 0.70 10.36 -7.17
N GLY A 50 0.76 9.50 -8.19
CA GLY A 50 2.01 8.97 -8.74
C GLY A 50 2.52 7.69 -8.09
N ALA A 51 1.69 6.97 -7.32
CA ALA A 51 2.04 5.63 -6.84
C ALA A 51 1.99 4.60 -7.97
N ASP A 52 2.92 3.64 -7.94
CA ASP A 52 2.87 2.46 -8.81
C ASP A 52 1.98 1.39 -8.15
N MET A 53 0.74 1.31 -8.62
CA MET A 53 -0.28 0.45 -8.03
C MET A 53 -0.17 -0.97 -8.56
N LEU A 54 0.13 -1.88 -7.64
CA LEU A 54 0.33 -3.28 -7.91
C LEU A 54 -1.01 -4.02 -7.82
N THR A 55 -1.65 -4.18 -8.98
CA THR A 55 -2.98 -4.79 -9.13
C THR A 55 -2.91 -6.20 -9.72
N GLY A 56 -3.90 -7.04 -9.39
CA GLY A 56 -4.13 -8.34 -10.03
C GLY A 56 -3.53 -9.57 -9.31
N THR A 57 -3.92 -10.75 -9.81
CA THR A 57 -3.62 -12.11 -9.29
C THR A 57 -2.13 -12.48 -9.22
N ASP A 58 -1.24 -11.65 -9.75
CA ASP A 58 0.18 -11.95 -9.88
C ASP A 58 1.00 -11.69 -8.62
N LYS A 59 0.41 -11.12 -7.55
CA LYS A 59 1.11 -10.94 -6.26
C LYS A 59 0.78 -12.02 -5.24
N LYS A 60 1.62 -13.06 -5.27
CA LYS A 60 1.76 -14.14 -4.30
C LYS A 60 2.18 -13.62 -2.91
N LEU A 61 1.65 -14.31 -1.90
CA LEU A 61 1.81 -14.17 -0.44
C LEU A 61 1.03 -13.00 0.21
N ALA A 62 -0.21 -13.32 0.60
CA ALA A 62 -1.02 -12.65 1.62
C ALA A 62 -1.67 -11.30 1.29
N GLY A 63 -1.46 -10.72 0.10
CA GLY A 63 -2.06 -9.43 -0.26
C GLY A 63 -1.40 -8.24 0.44
N THR A 64 -0.10 -8.31 0.71
CA THR A 64 0.68 -7.20 1.28
C THR A 64 1.87 -6.87 0.39
N THR A 65 2.24 -5.59 0.30
CA THR A 65 3.42 -5.09 -0.40
C THR A 65 4.35 -4.38 0.59
N VAL A 66 5.67 -4.51 0.40
CA VAL A 66 6.69 -3.72 1.09
C VAL A 66 7.50 -2.94 0.07
N ASP A 67 7.56 -1.62 0.20
CA ASP A 67 8.47 -0.75 -0.53
C ASP A 67 9.23 0.14 0.47
N ARG A 68 10.55 -0.06 0.57
CA ARG A 68 11.44 0.67 1.48
C ARG A 68 10.92 0.70 2.92
N GLU A 69 10.35 1.82 3.37
CA GLU A 69 9.84 2.03 4.72
C GLU A 69 8.32 1.86 4.84
N VAL A 70 7.64 1.58 3.72
CA VAL A 70 6.19 1.45 3.63
C VAL A 70 5.80 -0.01 3.51
N VAL A 71 4.80 -0.42 4.27
CA VAL A 71 4.09 -1.68 4.08
C VAL A 71 2.61 -1.38 3.87
N SER A 72 2.00 -1.99 2.85
CA SER A 72 0.61 -1.78 2.45
C SER A 72 -0.12 -3.10 2.28
N GLY A 73 -1.45 -3.08 2.40
CA GLY A 73 -2.32 -4.25 2.36
C GLY A 73 -3.49 -4.07 1.38
N ALA A 74 -3.76 -5.12 0.61
CA ALA A 74 -4.71 -5.09 -0.50
C ALA A 74 -6.16 -5.13 -0.02
N ASN A 75 -6.46 -5.89 1.04
CA ASN A 75 -7.83 -6.05 1.55
C ASN A 75 -7.80 -6.60 2.99
N PRO A 76 -8.96 -6.81 3.66
CA PRO A 76 -9.02 -7.22 5.07
C PRO A 76 -8.36 -8.57 5.32
N MET A 77 -8.26 -9.45 4.31
CA MET A 77 -7.58 -10.72 4.45
C MET A 77 -6.07 -10.55 4.69
N ALA A 78 -5.51 -9.40 4.32
CA ALA A 78 -4.09 -9.08 4.49
C ALA A 78 -3.75 -8.58 5.91
N ALA A 79 -4.73 -8.30 6.78
CA ALA A 79 -4.51 -7.60 8.05
C ALA A 79 -3.46 -8.26 8.96
N ASN A 80 -3.52 -9.58 9.12
CA ASN A 80 -2.55 -10.33 9.94
C ASN A 80 -1.14 -10.28 9.34
N ALA A 81 -1.02 -10.45 8.02
CA ALA A 81 0.27 -10.41 7.34
C ALA A 81 0.89 -9.00 7.37
N LEU A 82 0.06 -7.96 7.21
CA LEU A 82 0.45 -6.55 7.29
C LEU A 82 1.07 -6.23 8.66
N GLY A 83 0.37 -6.60 9.74
CA GLY A 83 0.86 -6.38 11.10
C GLY A 83 2.14 -7.16 11.42
N ALA A 84 2.20 -8.43 11.03
CA ALA A 84 3.39 -9.25 11.22
C ALA A 84 4.61 -8.66 10.51
N LYS A 85 4.43 -8.22 9.25
CA LYS A 85 5.50 -7.63 8.45
C LYS A 85 5.95 -6.27 8.99
N PHE A 86 5.02 -5.44 9.44
CA PHE A 86 5.34 -4.17 10.08
C PHE A 86 6.22 -4.37 11.33
N VAL A 87 5.88 -5.32 12.19
CA VAL A 87 6.69 -5.65 13.38
C VAL A 87 8.07 -6.18 13.00
N GLU A 88 8.18 -7.00 11.95
CA GLU A 88 9.45 -7.46 11.41
C GLU A 88 10.34 -6.27 10.96
N MET A 89 9.76 -5.33 10.20
CA MET A 89 10.47 -4.13 9.74
C MET A 89 10.98 -3.25 10.89
N LEU A 90 10.22 -3.13 11.99
CA LEU A 90 10.66 -2.38 13.17
C LEU A 90 11.84 -3.05 13.89
N LYS A 91 11.90 -4.39 13.90
CA LYS A 91 12.98 -5.14 14.56
C LYS A 91 14.28 -5.20 13.76
N ALA A 92 14.19 -5.00 12.44
CA ALA A 92 15.34 -4.99 11.54
C ALA A 92 16.07 -3.64 11.49
N ARG A 93 15.60 -2.64 12.24
CA ARG A 93 16.21 -1.31 12.38
C ARG A 93 17.28 -1.26 13.47
#